data_AF-X1ADN5-F1
#
_entry.id   AF-X1ADN5-F1
#
_cell.length_a   1.000
_cell.length_b   1.000
_cell.length_c   1.000
_cell.angle_alpha   90.00
_cell.angle_beta   90.00
_cell.angle_gamma   90.00
#
_symmetry.space_group_name_H-M   'P 1'
#
loop_
_entity.id
_entity.type
_entity.pdbx_description
1 polymer ?
#
loop_
_entity_poly.entity_id
_entity_poly.type
_entity_poly.pdbx_seq_one_letter_code
_entity_poly.pdbx_strand_id
1 'polypeptide(L)'
;IKAKTTVMTKKSKKSDLWFYIIIITLLATMFLWYIRQMGYLPLWIDNQPSTLIAEMDPATRERRVDFKIINAHEHVQSFSNIPLLIKVMEDCQIEKMILLGTSKYTFYLNPKYGFSEYDKNNEEIINISKKYPDKFIALCTIDPRDEDKLEKLKKFIADGAKGLKLYNGHGYFYDNFFHLPLDDSGMMEVYQYCKEQGIPILYHINTIIGSITRAGFPLPPPMETK
;
A
#
# COMPACT_ATOMS: atom_id res chain seq x y z
N ILE A 1 -74.42 -5.19 -38.64
CA ILE A 1 -73.12 -4.50 -38.42
C ILE A 1 -72.71 -4.76 -36.97
N LYS A 2 -71.73 -5.64 -36.72
CA LYS A 2 -71.28 -6.01 -35.36
C LYS A 2 -70.21 -5.00 -34.91
N ALA A 3 -70.53 -4.14 -33.95
CA ALA A 3 -69.56 -3.28 -33.30
C ALA A 3 -68.70 -4.12 -32.35
N LYS A 4 -67.39 -4.16 -32.61
CA LYS A 4 -66.38 -4.79 -31.74
C LYS A 4 -66.03 -3.77 -30.66
N THR A 5 -66.50 -3.98 -29.44
CA THR A 5 -66.14 -3.14 -28.29
C THR A 5 -64.74 -3.50 -27.83
N THR A 6 -63.76 -2.67 -28.18
CA THR A 6 -62.37 -2.82 -27.74
C THR A 6 -62.27 -2.39 -26.27
N VAL A 7 -62.16 -3.36 -25.36
CA VAL A 7 -61.87 -3.09 -23.94
C VAL A 7 -60.41 -2.64 -23.84
N MET A 8 -60.18 -1.33 -23.78
CA MET A 8 -58.87 -0.80 -23.43
C MET A 8 -58.62 -1.08 -21.94
N THR A 9 -57.82 -2.10 -21.66
CA THR A 9 -57.26 -2.36 -20.34
C THR A 9 -56.39 -1.17 -19.92
N LYS A 10 -56.90 -0.37 -18.97
CA LYS A 10 -56.21 0.74 -18.33
C LYS A 10 -55.00 0.20 -17.55
N LYS A 11 -53.86 0.04 -18.23
CA LYS A 11 -52.59 -0.35 -17.60
C LYS A 11 -52.31 0.63 -16.46
N SER A 12 -52.18 0.12 -15.24
CA SER A 12 -52.34 0.95 -14.04
C SER A 12 -51.18 1.94 -13.91
N LYS A 13 -51.46 3.24 -13.75
CA LYS A 13 -50.45 4.28 -13.47
C LYS A 13 -49.51 3.95 -12.30
N LYS A 14 -49.91 3.02 -11.42
CA LYS A 14 -49.09 2.52 -10.32
C LYS A 14 -47.92 1.66 -10.79
N SER A 15 -48.08 0.84 -11.84
CA SER A 15 -46.98 0.00 -12.33
C SER A 15 -45.86 0.82 -12.94
N ASP A 16 -46.22 1.91 -13.64
CA ASP A 16 -45.25 2.82 -14.25
C ASP A 16 -44.52 3.62 -13.16
N LEU A 17 -45.24 4.08 -12.13
CA LEU A 17 -44.62 4.70 -10.96
C LEU A 17 -43.63 3.77 -10.26
N TRP A 18 -43.99 2.50 -10.05
CA TRP A 18 -43.09 1.49 -9.49
C TRP A 18 -41.88 1.25 -10.37
N PHE A 19 -42.05 1.21 -11.69
CA PHE A 19 -40.95 1.07 -12.64
C PHE A 19 -39.94 2.23 -12.52
N TYR A 20 -40.42 3.48 -12.47
CA TYR A 20 -39.54 4.64 -12.29
C TYR A 20 -38.86 4.67 -10.93
N ILE A 21 -39.57 4.30 -9.85
CA ILE A 21 -38.97 4.19 -8.51
C ILE A 21 -37.82 3.18 -8.53
N ILE A 22 -38.03 2.00 -9.11
CA ILE A 22 -36.99 0.96 -9.22
C ILE A 22 -35.79 1.47 -10.00
N ILE A 23 -35.99 2.11 -11.15
CA ILE A 23 -34.89 2.66 -11.96
C ILE A 23 -34.12 3.74 -11.20
N ILE A 24 -34.81 4.66 -10.52
CA ILE A 24 -34.15 5.72 -9.74
C ILE A 24 -33.34 5.13 -8.61
N THR A 25 -33.87 4.13 -7.89
CA THR A 25 -33.12 3.43 -6.84
C THR A 25 -31.88 2.73 -7.42
N LEU A 26 -32.02 2.06 -8.57
CA LEU A 26 -30.89 1.41 -9.25
C LEU A 26 -29.81 2.41 -9.64
N LEU A 27 -30.18 3.52 -10.27
CA LEU A 27 -29.25 4.58 -10.65
C LEU A 27 -28.58 5.22 -9.43
N ALA A 28 -29.33 5.47 -8.35
CA ALA A 28 -28.78 5.98 -7.10
C ALA A 28 -27.79 4.99 -6.48
N THR A 29 -28.09 3.69 -6.46
CA THR A 29 -27.15 2.67 -5.95
C THR A 29 -25.89 2.57 -6.80
N MET A 30 -25.99 2.60 -8.13
CA MET A 30 -24.84 2.62 -9.03
C MET A 30 -23.99 3.88 -8.85
N PHE A 31 -24.63 5.03 -8.67
CA PHE A 31 -23.95 6.30 -8.42
C PHE A 31 -23.21 6.29 -7.07
N LEU A 32 -23.85 5.82 -6.00
CA LEU A 32 -23.21 5.65 -4.70
C LEU A 32 -22.06 4.65 -4.75
N TRP A 33 -22.22 3.56 -5.50
CA TRP A 33 -21.16 2.59 -5.74
C TRP A 33 -19.96 3.21 -6.49
N TYR A 34 -20.24 4.04 -7.50
CA TYR A 34 -19.20 4.77 -8.23
C TYR A 34 -18.45 5.77 -7.34
N ILE A 35 -19.17 6.58 -6.55
CA ILE A 35 -18.56 7.51 -5.57
C ILE A 35 -17.70 6.73 -4.56
N ARG A 36 -18.16 5.56 -4.12
CA ARG A 36 -17.41 4.67 -3.23
C ARG A 36 -16.13 4.14 -3.88
N GLN A 37 -16.18 3.72 -5.14
CA GLN A 37 -14.97 3.30 -5.87
C GLN A 37 -13.94 4.42 -6.03
N MET A 38 -14.40 5.67 -6.09
CA MET A 38 -13.52 6.85 -6.09
C MET A 38 -12.94 7.18 -4.70
N GLY A 39 -13.39 6.50 -3.64
CA GLY A 39 -12.95 6.74 -2.25
C GLY A 39 -13.66 7.91 -1.56
N TYR A 40 -14.69 8.50 -2.17
CA TYR A 40 -15.41 9.66 -1.60
C TYR A 40 -16.57 9.29 -0.67
N LEU A 41 -16.87 7.99 -0.51
CA LEU A 41 -17.91 7.50 0.40
C LEU A 41 -17.39 6.34 1.26
N PRO A 42 -16.49 6.63 2.23
CA PRO A 42 -16.10 5.64 3.24
C PRO A 42 -17.28 5.29 4.14
N LEU A 43 -17.48 4.01 4.40
CA LEU A 43 -18.50 3.47 5.31
C LEU A 43 -17.82 2.92 6.57
N TRP A 44 -18.60 2.74 7.65
CA TRP A 44 -18.08 2.18 8.91
C TRP A 44 -17.47 0.78 8.72
N ILE A 45 -17.94 0.01 7.72
CA ILE A 45 -17.44 -1.34 7.41
C ILE A 45 -16.03 -1.33 6.80
N ASP A 46 -15.59 -0.21 6.20
CA ASP A 46 -14.24 -0.09 5.63
C ASP A 46 -13.16 -0.03 6.71
N ASN A 47 -13.56 0.34 7.93
CA ASN A 47 -12.71 0.38 9.11
C ASN A 47 -12.83 -0.89 9.95
N GLN A 48 -13.64 -1.88 9.52
CA GLN A 48 -13.72 -3.16 10.20
C GLN A 48 -12.58 -4.07 9.70
N PRO A 49 -12.00 -4.89 10.59
CA PRO A 49 -11.08 -5.94 10.15
C PRO A 49 -11.76 -6.84 9.12
N SER A 50 -10.98 -7.33 8.15
CA SER A 50 -11.47 -8.33 7.20
C SER A 50 -12.10 -9.50 7.94
N THR A 51 -13.24 -10.00 7.46
CA THR A 51 -13.82 -11.25 7.97
C THR A 51 -12.92 -12.46 7.66
N LEU A 52 -11.90 -12.27 6.81
CA LEU A 52 -10.84 -13.24 6.52
C LEU A 52 -9.67 -13.18 7.52
N ILE A 53 -9.77 -12.44 8.63
CA ILE A 53 -8.82 -12.62 9.73
C ILE A 53 -9.09 -14.01 10.33
N ALA A 54 -8.40 -15.01 9.79
CA ALA A 54 -8.31 -16.31 10.41
C ALA A 54 -7.58 -16.13 11.73
N GLU A 55 -8.23 -16.46 12.84
CA GLU A 55 -7.55 -16.55 14.12
C GLU A 55 -6.37 -17.53 13.97
N MET A 56 -5.19 -17.13 14.42
CA MET A 56 -4.01 -17.99 14.37
C MET A 56 -4.28 -19.24 15.22
N ASP A 57 -4.04 -20.41 14.62
CA ASP A 57 -4.17 -21.73 15.24
C ASP A 57 -3.49 -21.76 16.63
N PRO A 58 -4.15 -22.28 17.70
CA PRO A 58 -3.61 -22.28 19.05
C PRO A 58 -2.22 -22.91 19.18
N ALA A 59 -1.96 -24.02 18.48
CA ALA A 59 -0.64 -24.67 18.51
C ALA A 59 0.45 -23.77 17.90
N THR A 60 0.11 -23.00 16.88
CA THR A 60 0.99 -21.98 16.32
C THR A 60 1.19 -20.80 17.27
N ARG A 61 0.15 -20.38 18.01
CA ARG A 61 0.31 -19.34 19.05
C ARG A 61 1.27 -19.78 20.15
N GLU A 62 1.12 -21.01 20.63
CA GLU A 62 1.98 -21.59 21.67
C GLU A 62 3.44 -21.67 21.22
N ARG A 63 3.70 -22.19 20.02
CA ARG A 63 5.06 -22.25 19.44
C ARG A 63 5.75 -20.89 19.31
N ARG A 64 4.99 -19.80 19.29
CA ARG A 64 5.48 -18.43 19.11
C ARG A 64 5.64 -17.65 20.40
N VAL A 65 5.19 -18.17 21.55
CA VAL A 65 5.18 -17.45 22.84
C VAL A 65 6.56 -16.90 23.22
N ASP A 66 7.63 -17.65 22.97
CA ASP A 66 8.99 -17.26 23.36
C ASP A 66 9.70 -16.36 22.33
N PHE A 67 9.04 -16.05 21.21
CA PHE A 67 9.64 -15.27 20.12
C PHE A 67 9.17 -13.82 20.14
N LYS A 68 10.15 -12.91 20.06
CA LYS A 68 9.92 -11.49 19.80
C LYS A 68 9.79 -11.25 18.30
N ILE A 69 8.58 -11.41 17.77
CA ILE A 69 8.34 -11.29 16.32
C ILE A 69 8.33 -9.82 15.91
N ILE A 70 9.18 -9.48 14.95
CA ILE A 70 9.21 -8.17 14.31
C ILE A 70 8.79 -8.32 12.85
N ASN A 71 7.74 -7.60 12.44
CA ASN A 71 7.39 -7.48 11.03
C ASN A 71 8.28 -6.40 10.39
N ALA A 72 9.08 -6.78 9.40
CA ALA A 72 10.06 -5.90 8.77
C ALA A 72 9.57 -5.17 7.52
N HIS A 73 8.33 -5.40 7.07
CA HIS A 73 7.83 -4.85 5.81
C HIS A 73 6.32 -4.63 5.86
N GLU A 74 5.90 -3.43 6.25
CA GLU A 74 4.50 -3.02 6.15
C GLU A 74 4.33 -1.62 5.57
N HIS A 75 3.18 -1.44 4.92
CA HIS A 75 2.78 -0.19 4.30
C HIS A 75 1.49 0.30 4.96
N VAL A 76 1.44 1.59 5.30
CA VAL A 76 0.25 2.20 5.89
C VAL A 76 -0.08 3.49 5.16
N GLN A 77 -1.35 3.67 4.78
CA GLN A 77 -1.79 4.86 4.05
C GLN A 77 -1.94 6.06 4.98
N SER A 78 -2.53 5.85 6.16
CA SER A 78 -2.79 6.92 7.13
C SER A 78 -2.97 6.41 8.55
N PHE A 79 -3.02 7.33 9.50
CA PHE A 79 -3.28 7.11 10.91
C PHE A 79 -4.58 6.35 11.17
N SER A 80 -5.58 6.52 10.28
CA SER A 80 -6.87 5.83 10.40
C SER A 80 -6.75 4.30 10.31
N ASN A 81 -5.68 3.79 9.71
CA ASN A 81 -5.41 2.35 9.60
C ASN A 81 -4.74 1.74 10.85
N ILE A 82 -4.27 2.57 11.80
CA ILE A 82 -3.51 2.09 12.95
C ILE A 82 -4.30 1.15 13.88
N PRO A 83 -5.58 1.41 14.22
CA PRO A 83 -6.35 0.46 15.02
C PRO A 83 -6.40 -0.95 14.39
N LEU A 84 -6.50 -1.03 13.06
CA LEU A 84 -6.48 -2.29 12.34
C LEU A 84 -5.10 -2.97 12.43
N LEU A 85 -4.01 -2.23 12.22
CA LEU A 85 -2.66 -2.78 12.33
C LEU A 85 -2.34 -3.27 13.75
N ILE A 86 -2.77 -2.55 14.79
CA ILE A 86 -2.60 -2.99 16.18
C ILE A 86 -3.35 -4.30 16.42
N LYS A 87 -4.59 -4.42 15.93
CA LYS A 87 -5.34 -5.69 16.01
C LYS A 87 -4.60 -6.83 15.30
N VAL A 88 -4.07 -6.59 14.10
CA VAL A 88 -3.26 -7.59 13.38
C VAL A 88 -2.01 -7.97 14.17
N MET A 89 -1.35 -7.01 14.81
CA MET A 89 -0.19 -7.29 15.65
C MET A 89 -0.54 -8.21 16.82
N GLU A 90 -1.66 -7.96 17.50
CA GLU A 90 -2.17 -8.81 18.59
C GLU A 90 -2.55 -10.21 18.09
N ASP A 91 -3.30 -10.27 16.99
CA ASP A 91 -3.78 -11.52 16.39
C ASP A 91 -2.63 -12.43 15.93
N CYS A 92 -1.51 -11.84 15.50
CA CYS A 92 -0.35 -12.54 14.94
C CYS A 92 0.87 -12.62 15.88
N GLN A 93 0.77 -12.13 17.13
CA GLN A 93 1.88 -12.03 18.09
C GLN A 93 3.08 -11.22 17.58
N ILE A 94 2.83 -10.12 16.84
CA ILE A 94 3.87 -9.20 16.37
C ILE A 94 4.13 -8.16 17.47
N GLU A 95 5.37 -8.10 17.97
CA GLU A 95 5.78 -7.16 19.00
C GLU A 95 6.02 -5.76 18.41
N LYS A 96 6.66 -5.71 17.25
CA LYS A 96 7.04 -4.47 16.56
C LYS A 96 6.88 -4.59 15.06
N MET A 97 6.54 -3.50 14.40
CA MET A 97 6.31 -3.43 12.96
C MET A 97 7.07 -2.27 12.33
N ILE A 98 7.75 -2.54 11.22
CA ILE A 98 8.48 -1.54 10.44
C ILE A 98 7.55 -1.03 9.35
N LEU A 99 7.23 0.26 9.44
CA LEU A 99 6.45 1.00 8.46
C LEU A 99 7.39 1.60 7.41
N LEU A 100 7.06 1.38 6.14
CA LEU A 100 7.89 1.77 5.03
C LEU A 100 7.29 2.96 4.29
N GLY A 101 8.14 3.94 3.97
CA GLY A 101 7.79 5.05 3.10
C GLY A 101 7.33 4.54 1.75
N THR A 102 6.19 5.05 1.28
CA THR A 102 5.43 4.46 0.19
C THR A 102 4.92 5.52 -0.77
N SER A 103 5.11 5.30 -2.07
CA SER A 103 4.54 6.17 -3.09
C SER A 103 3.04 5.93 -3.28
N LYS A 104 2.35 6.94 -3.80
CA LYS A 104 0.94 6.83 -4.21
C LYS A 104 0.70 5.74 -5.24
N TYR A 105 1.65 5.51 -6.16
CA TYR A 105 1.57 4.39 -7.09
C TYR A 105 1.43 3.05 -6.36
N THR A 106 2.22 2.80 -5.30
CA THR A 106 2.16 1.52 -4.58
C THR A 106 0.80 1.28 -3.92
N PHE A 107 0.11 2.33 -3.46
CA PHE A 107 -1.20 2.18 -2.84
C PHE A 107 -2.34 1.92 -3.83
N TYR A 108 -2.28 2.49 -5.04
CA TYR A 108 -3.37 2.43 -6.01
C TYR A 108 -3.06 1.64 -7.28
N LEU A 109 -1.81 1.20 -7.45
CA LEU A 109 -1.28 0.50 -8.62
C LEU A 109 -1.62 1.19 -9.95
N ASN A 110 -1.70 2.52 -9.94
CA ASN A 110 -2.06 3.33 -11.09
C ASN A 110 -0.84 4.12 -11.60
N PRO A 111 -0.29 3.79 -12.78
CA PRO A 111 0.91 4.42 -13.33
C PRO A 111 0.83 5.94 -13.43
N LYS A 112 -0.38 6.52 -13.58
CA LYS A 112 -0.57 7.97 -13.65
C LYS A 112 -0.02 8.71 -12.42
N TYR A 113 0.00 8.06 -11.26
CA TYR A 113 0.52 8.68 -10.05
C TYR A 113 2.05 8.72 -10.02
N GLY A 114 2.73 7.79 -10.69
CA GLY A 114 4.18 7.65 -10.60
C GLY A 114 4.69 7.50 -9.16
N PHE A 115 6.00 7.72 -8.97
CA PHE A 115 6.62 7.74 -7.64
C PHE A 115 6.36 9.09 -6.93
N SER A 116 5.10 9.38 -6.61
CA SER A 116 4.67 10.65 -6.02
C SER A 116 4.08 10.48 -4.61
N GLU A 117 3.95 11.61 -3.92
CA GLU A 117 3.37 11.75 -2.56
C GLU A 117 4.03 10.88 -1.48
N TYR A 118 5.21 10.33 -1.75
CA TYR A 118 5.97 9.56 -0.78
C TYR A 118 6.44 10.42 0.40
N ASP A 119 6.69 11.72 0.20
CA ASP A 119 7.03 12.67 1.27
C ASP A 119 5.91 12.76 2.32
N LYS A 120 4.65 12.90 1.87
CA LYS A 120 3.49 12.90 2.77
C LYS A 120 3.36 11.59 3.54
N ASN A 121 3.63 10.47 2.87
CA ASN A 121 3.61 9.18 3.54
C ASN A 121 4.75 9.02 4.54
N ASN A 122 5.96 9.52 4.24
CA ASN A 122 7.07 9.55 5.18
C ASN A 122 6.70 10.33 6.44
N GLU A 123 6.13 11.53 6.31
CA GLU A 123 5.67 12.32 7.46
C GLU A 123 4.64 11.56 8.30
N GLU A 124 3.70 10.89 7.64
CA GLU A 124 2.66 10.10 8.28
C GLU A 124 3.25 8.94 9.12
N ILE A 125 4.12 8.12 8.54
CA ILE A 125 4.73 6.98 9.26
C ILE A 125 5.66 7.44 10.38
N ILE A 126 6.35 8.57 10.20
CA ILE A 126 7.19 9.18 11.24
C ILE A 126 6.31 9.61 12.42
N ASN A 127 5.21 10.30 12.17
CA ASN A 127 4.26 10.72 13.19
C ASN A 127 3.62 9.53 13.93
N ILE A 128 3.28 8.46 13.19
CA ILE A 128 2.80 7.20 13.78
C ILE A 128 3.86 6.59 14.71
N SER A 129 5.11 6.48 14.24
CA SER A 129 6.20 5.89 15.04
C SER A 129 6.51 6.70 16.30
N LYS A 130 6.38 8.04 16.25
CA LYS A 130 6.51 8.90 17.44
C LYS A 130 5.39 8.66 18.45
N LYS A 131 4.17 8.42 17.96
CA LYS A 131 2.99 8.21 18.82
C LYS A 131 2.96 6.82 19.43
N TYR A 132 3.50 5.82 18.75
CA TYR A 132 3.58 4.43 19.24
C TYR A 132 5.00 3.86 19.09
N PRO A 133 6.00 4.40 19.80
CA PRO A 133 7.41 4.05 19.62
C PRO A 133 7.73 2.59 19.99
N ASP A 134 6.92 2.00 20.87
CA ASP A 134 7.05 0.61 21.26
C ASP A 134 6.53 -0.36 20.18
N LYS A 135 5.66 0.12 19.28
CA LYS A 135 4.97 -0.71 18.29
C LYS A 135 5.47 -0.49 16.87
N PHE A 136 5.82 0.74 16.49
CA PHE A 136 6.15 1.08 15.11
C PHE A 136 7.52 1.74 14.98
N ILE A 137 8.24 1.39 13.90
CA ILE A 137 9.47 2.04 13.45
C ILE A 137 9.23 2.55 12.03
N ALA A 138 9.65 3.77 11.73
CA ALA A 138 9.55 4.34 10.39
C ALA A 138 10.88 4.21 9.61
N LEU A 139 10.81 3.66 8.40
CA LEU A 139 11.86 3.73 7.39
C LEU A 139 11.34 4.61 6.24
N CYS A 140 11.87 5.83 6.09
CA CYS A 140 11.44 6.75 5.05
C CYS A 140 11.96 6.31 3.67
N THR A 141 11.32 6.75 2.60
CA THR A 141 11.83 6.58 1.22
C THR A 141 12.21 7.92 0.61
N ILE A 142 13.10 7.90 -0.39
CA ILE A 142 13.41 9.06 -1.24
C ILE A 142 13.28 8.66 -2.70
N ASP A 143 13.09 9.64 -3.59
CA ASP A 143 13.27 9.43 -5.01
C ASP A 143 14.76 9.56 -5.36
N PRO A 144 15.39 8.54 -5.97
CA PRO A 144 16.81 8.60 -6.33
C PRO A 144 17.13 9.67 -7.39
N ARG A 145 16.13 10.24 -8.06
CA ARG A 145 16.28 11.28 -9.09
C ARG A 145 16.25 12.70 -8.52
N ASP A 146 15.77 12.89 -7.30
CA ASP A 146 15.61 14.21 -6.71
C ASP A 146 16.96 14.86 -6.41
N GLU A 147 17.17 16.11 -6.84
CA GLU A 147 18.44 16.81 -6.60
C GLU A 147 18.73 17.02 -5.10
N ASP A 148 17.68 17.11 -4.26
CA ASP A 148 17.76 17.33 -2.81
C ASP A 148 17.58 16.04 -1.97
N LYS A 149 17.70 14.86 -2.59
CA LYS A 149 17.43 13.55 -1.94
C LYS A 149 18.18 13.33 -0.62
N LEU A 150 19.43 13.79 -0.52
CA LEU A 150 20.24 13.68 0.70
C LEU A 150 19.71 14.59 1.81
N GLU A 151 19.34 15.83 1.48
CA GLU A 151 18.79 16.78 2.44
C GLU A 151 17.41 16.34 2.93
N LYS A 152 16.58 15.78 2.03
CA LYS A 152 15.32 15.13 2.41
C LYS A 152 15.54 14.00 3.41
N LEU A 153 16.49 13.09 3.13
CA LEU A 153 16.82 12.01 4.06
C LEU A 153 17.26 12.55 5.43
N LYS A 154 18.20 13.51 5.47
CA LYS A 154 18.64 14.13 6.72
C LYS A 154 17.47 14.70 7.51
N LYS A 155 16.54 15.39 6.83
CA LYS A 155 15.31 15.91 7.43
C LYS A 155 14.47 14.78 8.03
N PHE A 156 14.18 13.71 7.29
CA PHE A 156 13.37 12.60 7.81
C PHE A 156 14.00 11.89 9.00
N ILE A 157 15.33 11.73 9.00
CA ILE A 157 16.06 11.13 10.12
C ILE A 157 16.00 12.05 11.35
N ALA A 158 16.23 13.36 11.18
CA ALA A 158 16.07 14.34 12.25
C ALA A 158 14.63 14.37 12.79
N ASP A 159 13.65 14.21 11.90
CA ASP A 159 12.24 14.12 12.22
C ASP A 159 11.87 12.77 12.85
N GLY A 160 12.76 11.78 12.94
CA GLY A 160 12.55 10.56 13.75
C GLY A 160 12.46 9.25 12.96
N ALA A 161 12.63 9.26 11.64
CA ALA A 161 12.85 8.04 10.87
C ALA A 161 14.11 7.32 11.38
N LYS A 162 14.11 5.98 11.28
CA LYS A 162 15.19 5.11 11.78
C LYS A 162 15.91 4.35 10.68
N GLY A 163 15.58 4.60 9.42
CA GLY A 163 16.19 3.92 8.28
C GLY A 163 15.67 4.45 6.96
N LEU A 164 16.28 3.96 5.88
CA LEU A 164 15.94 4.31 4.50
C LEU A 164 15.39 3.08 3.77
N LYS A 165 14.24 3.23 3.11
CA LYS A 165 13.67 2.28 2.15
C LYS A 165 13.96 2.78 0.74
N LEU A 166 14.41 1.88 -0.14
CA LEU A 166 14.66 2.22 -1.54
C LEU A 166 13.89 1.31 -2.49
N TYR A 167 13.40 1.89 -3.59
CA TYR A 167 12.61 1.19 -4.61
C TYR A 167 13.37 0.92 -5.91
N ASN A 168 14.60 1.42 -6.08
CA ASN A 168 15.41 1.21 -7.29
C ASN A 168 15.87 -0.25 -7.48
N GLY A 169 15.72 -1.12 -6.48
CA GLY A 169 15.88 -2.58 -6.64
C GLY A 169 14.65 -3.31 -7.21
N HIS A 170 13.52 -2.61 -7.33
CA HIS A 170 12.28 -3.19 -7.82
C HIS A 170 12.19 -3.00 -9.32
N GLY A 171 12.17 -4.10 -10.09
CA GLY A 171 12.20 -4.12 -11.56
C GLY A 171 11.13 -3.24 -12.20
N TYR A 172 9.89 -3.26 -11.70
CA TYR A 172 8.85 -2.35 -12.19
C TYR A 172 9.23 -0.85 -12.05
N PHE A 173 9.78 -0.44 -10.91
CA PHE A 173 10.18 0.96 -10.71
C PHE A 173 11.39 1.31 -11.58
N TYR A 174 12.31 0.37 -11.78
CA TYR A 174 13.40 0.53 -12.74
C TYR A 174 12.86 0.74 -14.16
N ASP A 175 11.97 -0.14 -14.64
CA ASP A 175 11.50 -0.13 -16.02
C ASP A 175 10.51 0.99 -16.35
N ASN A 176 9.85 1.59 -15.36
CA ASN A 176 8.77 2.56 -15.59
C ASN A 176 9.01 3.96 -15.01
N PHE A 177 9.92 4.12 -14.03
CA PHE A 177 10.07 5.39 -13.32
C PHE A 177 11.52 5.86 -13.21
N PHE A 178 12.41 5.05 -12.64
CA PHE A 178 13.74 5.49 -12.27
C PHE A 178 14.75 5.32 -13.39
N HIS A 179 14.80 4.12 -14.00
CA HIS A 179 15.85 3.75 -14.95
C HIS A 179 17.28 3.92 -14.39
N LEU A 180 17.45 3.73 -13.07
CA LEU A 180 18.73 3.89 -12.37
C LEU A 180 19.16 2.55 -11.74
N PRO A 181 20.44 2.16 -11.86
CA PRO A 181 20.96 0.99 -11.17
C PRO A 181 21.04 1.21 -9.65
N LEU A 182 21.35 0.15 -8.91
CA LEU A 182 21.50 0.22 -7.45
C LEU A 182 22.71 1.06 -7.03
N ASP A 183 23.79 1.00 -7.80
CA ASP A 183 25.06 1.68 -7.59
C ASP A 183 25.17 2.99 -8.40
N ASP A 184 24.05 3.64 -8.70
CA ASP A 184 24.04 4.93 -9.36
C ASP A 184 24.93 5.95 -8.63
N SER A 185 25.77 6.67 -9.38
CA SER A 185 26.74 7.62 -8.80
C SER A 185 26.06 8.75 -8.04
N GLY A 186 24.84 9.14 -8.45
CA GLY A 186 24.03 10.15 -7.78
C GLY A 186 23.44 9.68 -6.44
N MET A 187 23.62 8.42 -6.05
CA MET A 187 23.23 7.87 -4.75
C MET A 187 24.39 7.70 -3.77
N MET A 188 25.64 7.86 -4.22
CA MET A 188 26.82 7.56 -3.40
C MET A 188 26.90 8.43 -2.14
N GLU A 189 26.49 9.69 -2.22
CA GLU A 189 26.43 10.58 -1.04
C GLU A 189 25.39 10.12 -0.01
N VAL A 190 24.26 9.57 -0.46
CA VAL A 190 23.22 9.00 0.41
C VAL A 190 23.75 7.76 1.11
N TYR A 191 24.41 6.87 0.37
CA TYR A 191 24.99 5.66 0.93
C TYR A 191 26.11 5.98 1.93
N GLN A 192 26.96 6.95 1.61
CA GLN A 192 28.00 7.42 2.51
C GLN A 192 27.43 8.01 3.80
N TYR A 193 26.41 8.87 3.70
CA TYR A 193 25.71 9.40 4.88
C TYR A 193 25.08 8.29 5.72
N CYS A 194 24.38 7.33 5.10
CA CYS A 194 23.80 6.21 5.83
C CYS A 194 24.85 5.38 6.56
N LYS A 195 26.00 5.12 5.91
CA LYS A 195 27.13 4.40 6.51
C LYS A 195 27.70 5.16 7.71
N GLU A 196 27.95 6.45 7.57
CA GLU A 196 28.53 7.29 8.64
C GLU A 196 27.62 7.40 9.86
N GLN A 197 26.30 7.45 9.64
CA GLN A 197 25.31 7.59 10.70
C GLN A 197 24.77 6.24 11.22
N GLY A 198 25.20 5.11 10.65
CA GLY A 198 24.68 3.78 10.99
C GLY A 198 23.19 3.59 10.66
N ILE A 199 22.70 4.29 9.63
CA ILE A 199 21.31 4.22 9.18
C ILE A 199 21.13 2.96 8.32
N PRO A 200 20.23 2.03 8.68
CA PRO A 200 19.96 0.84 7.89
C PRO A 200 19.25 1.20 6.57
N ILE A 201 19.65 0.53 5.49
CA ILE A 201 19.01 0.63 4.18
C ILE A 201 18.27 -0.68 3.90
N LEU A 202 16.98 -0.59 3.58
CA LEU A 202 16.15 -1.69 3.13
C LEU A 202 15.86 -1.51 1.64
N TYR A 203 16.33 -2.44 0.80
CA TYR A 203 15.98 -2.45 -0.62
C TYR A 203 14.67 -3.20 -0.85
N HIS A 204 13.73 -2.59 -1.57
CA HIS A 204 12.65 -3.32 -2.20
C HIS A 204 13.21 -4.01 -3.44
N ILE A 205 13.28 -5.33 -3.41
CA ILE A 205 13.80 -6.13 -4.51
C ILE A 205 12.70 -7.06 -4.98
N ASN A 206 12.48 -7.13 -6.29
CA ASN A 206 11.72 -8.20 -6.89
C ASN A 206 12.45 -8.76 -8.11
N THR A 207 12.29 -10.05 -8.32
CA THR A 207 12.82 -10.76 -9.48
C THR A 207 11.82 -10.69 -10.61
N ILE A 208 12.00 -9.72 -11.50
CA ILE A 208 11.51 -9.84 -12.87
C ILE A 208 12.64 -10.51 -13.65
N ILE A 209 12.35 -11.47 -14.52
CA ILE A 209 13.37 -12.27 -15.23
C ILE A 209 14.37 -11.40 -16.03
N GLY A 210 14.04 -10.12 -16.30
CA GLY A 210 14.96 -9.12 -16.87
C GLY A 210 15.64 -8.17 -15.87
N SER A 211 15.28 -8.14 -14.58
CA SER A 211 15.84 -7.23 -13.58
C SER A 211 17.14 -7.73 -12.94
N ILE A 212 17.35 -9.06 -12.85
CA ILE A 212 18.56 -9.63 -12.23
C ILE A 212 19.82 -9.28 -13.04
N THR A 213 19.77 -9.43 -14.36
CA THR A 213 20.85 -9.06 -15.28
C THR A 213 21.09 -7.55 -15.35
N ARG A 214 20.07 -6.73 -15.08
CA ARG A 214 20.16 -5.26 -15.12
C ARG A 214 20.53 -4.62 -13.78
N ALA A 215 20.30 -5.30 -12.66
CA ALA A 215 20.68 -4.88 -11.31
C ALA A 215 22.13 -5.26 -10.94
N GLY A 216 22.95 -5.70 -11.89
CA GLY A 216 24.36 -6.03 -11.68
C GLY A 216 24.62 -7.39 -11.05
N PHE A 217 23.60 -8.25 -10.88
CA PHE A 217 23.79 -9.59 -10.35
C PHE A 217 23.95 -10.62 -11.48
N PRO A 218 25.01 -11.44 -11.50
CA PRO A 218 25.16 -12.49 -12.50
C PRO A 218 24.02 -13.52 -12.35
N LEU A 219 23.47 -13.98 -13.48
CA LEU A 219 22.49 -15.06 -13.46
C LEU A 219 23.15 -16.34 -12.93
N PRO A 220 22.48 -17.12 -12.06
CA PRO A 220 22.93 -18.46 -11.78
C PRO A 220 22.91 -19.28 -13.08
N PRO A 221 23.89 -20.19 -13.28
CA PRO A 221 23.87 -21.07 -14.44
C PRO A 221 22.56 -21.87 -14.46
N PRO A 222 22.00 -22.17 -15.64
CA PRO A 222 20.81 -23.00 -15.73
C PRO A 222 21.06 -24.31 -14.99
N MET A 223 20.14 -24.66 -14.09
CA MET A 223 20.20 -25.96 -13.42
C MET A 223 20.08 -27.04 -14.50
N GLU A 224 21.15 -27.83 -14.67
CA GLU A 224 21.10 -29.06 -15.44
C GLU A 224 20.04 -29.96 -14.82
N THR A 225 18.96 -30.20 -15.55
CA THR A 225 17.98 -31.23 -15.23
C THR A 225 18.68 -32.58 -15.33
N LYS A 226 18.94 -33.21 -14.18
CA LYS A 226 19.24 -34.64 -14.10
C LYS A 226 17.97 -35.46 -14.15
#